data_AF-A0A3R7ETI9-F1
#
_entry.id   AF-A0A3R7ETI9-F1
#
_cell.length_a   1.000
_cell.length_b   1.000
_cell.length_c   1.000
_cell.angle_alpha   90.00
_cell.angle_beta   90.00
_cell.angle_gamma   90.00
#
_symmetry.space_group_name_H-M   'P 1'
#
loop_
_entity.id
_entity.type
_entity.pdbx_description
1 polymer ?
#
loop_
_entity_poly.entity_id
_entity_poly.type
_entity_poly.pdbx_seq_one_letter_code
_entity_poly.pdbx_strand_id
1 'polypeptide(L)' 'MPVSVIAITGTPGTGKTSVCRALELGSEYNIINLNALIKSKGFYTGIDDDRGCLIADLTRLRDYIKS' A
#
# COMPACT_ATOMS: atom_id res chain seq x y z
N MET A 1 16.79 6.73 -15.07
CA MET A 1 17.12 5.47 -14.37
C MET A 1 15.84 4.66 -14.23
N PRO A 2 15.86 3.33 -14.40
CA PRO A 2 14.66 2.52 -14.19
C PRO A 2 14.21 2.64 -12.73
N VAL A 3 12.91 2.82 -12.52
CA VAL A 3 12.31 2.89 -11.19
C VAL A 3 12.03 1.46 -10.73
N SER A 4 12.68 1.02 -9.65
CA SER A 4 12.46 -0.32 -9.10
C SER A 4 11.33 -0.29 -8.08
N VAL A 5 10.26 -1.04 -8.32
CA VAL A 5 9.15 -1.21 -7.38
C VAL A 5 9.42 -2.43 -6.51
N ILE A 6 9.41 -2.24 -5.18
CA ILE A 6 9.58 -3.31 -4.20
C ILE A 6 8.27 -3.48 -3.43
N ALA A 7 7.70 -4.68 -3.47
CA ALA A 7 6.51 -5.01 -2.69
C ALA A 7 6.92 -5.67 -1.36
N ILE A 8 6.52 -5.06 -0.24
CA ILE A 8 6.72 -5.63 1.10
C ILE A 8 5.42 -6.33 1.52
N THR A 9 5.44 -7.66 1.58
CA THR A 9 4.28 -8.50 1.90
C THR A 9 4.55 -9.38 3.13
N GLY A 10 3.50 -10.02 3.64
CA GLY A 10 3.52 -10.84 4.85
C GLY A 10 2.20 -10.77 5.60
N THR A 11 1.95 -11.74 6.47
CA THR A 11 0.74 -11.78 7.30
C THR A 11 0.65 -10.58 8.25
N PRO A 12 -0.55 -10.18 8.71
CA PRO A 12 -0.69 -9.12 9.71
C PRO A 12 0.20 -9.39 10.94
N GLY A 13 0.86 -8.35 11.46
CA GLY A 13 1.75 -8.46 12.61
C GLY A 13 3.23 -8.78 12.31
N THR A 14 3.60 -9.13 11.08
CA THR A 14 5.01 -9.46 10.72
C THR A 14 5.98 -8.28 10.65
N GLY A 15 5.57 -7.07 11.06
CA GLY A 15 6.47 -5.91 11.14
C GLY A 15 6.70 -5.13 9.84
N LYS A 16 5.92 -5.35 8.78
CA LYS A 16 6.02 -4.61 7.50
C LYS A 16 6.07 -3.08 7.71
N THR A 17 5.15 -2.54 8.51
CA THR A 17 5.09 -1.10 8.82
C THR A 17 6.35 -0.62 9.54
N SER A 18 6.89 -1.44 10.45
CA SER A 18 8.12 -1.12 11.17
C SER A 18 9.33 -1.07 10.23
N VAL A 19 9.43 -2.01 9.29
CA VAL A 19 10.48 -2.03 8.26
C VAL A 19 10.38 -0.80 7.37
N CYS A 20 9.18 -0.45 6.87
CA CYS A 20 8.98 0.75 6.08
C CYS A 20 9.44 2.01 6.84
N ARG A 21 9.04 2.17 8.11
CA ARG A 21 9.43 3.33 8.91
C ARG A 21 10.94 3.43 9.14
N ALA A 22 11.64 2.31 9.25
CA ALA A 22 13.10 2.31 9.33
C ALA A 22 13.75 2.75 8.00
N LEU A 23 13.17 2.36 6.86
CA LEU A 23 13.63 2.77 5.53
C LEU A 23 13.38 4.27 5.27
N GLU A 24 12.30 4.85 5.80
CA GLU A 24 12.02 6.30 5.69
C GLU A 24 13.13 7.15 6.32
N LEU A 25 13.79 6.65 7.36
CA LEU A 25 14.77 7.41 8.15
C LEU A 25 16.15 7.56 7.49
N GLY A 26 16.34 7.12 6.25
CA GLY A 26 17.65 7.22 5.60
C GLY A 26 17.71 6.87 4.11
N SER A 27 16.60 6.91 3.38
CA SER A 27 16.58 6.50 1.97
C SER A 27 15.88 7.49 1.04
N GLU A 28 16.21 7.41 -0.24
CA GLU A 28 15.54 8.10 -1.35
C GLU A 28 14.25 7.37 -1.80
N TYR A 29 13.75 6.40 -1.02
CA TYR A 29 12.58 5.61 -1.38
C TYR A 29 11.29 6.36 -1.12
N ASN A 30 10.41 6.41 -2.13
CA ASN A 30 9.03 6.84 -1.96
C ASN A 30 8.19 5.69 -1.36
N ILE A 31 7.91 5.75 -0.06
CA ILE A 31 7.14 4.70 0.62
C ILE A 31 5.64 4.94 0.43
N ILE A 32 4.97 3.95 -0.15
CA ILE A 32 3.51 3.95 -0.34
C ILE A 32 2.87 2.97 0.62
N ASN A 33 2.12 3.49 1.60
CA ASN A 33 1.23 2.68 2.42
C ASN A 33 -0.09 2.43 1.66
N LEU A 34 -0.26 1.23 1.09
CA LEU A 34 -1.45 0.89 0.31
C LEU A 34 -2.77 1.13 1.06
N ASN A 35 -2.84 0.77 2.35
CA ASN A 35 -4.08 0.92 3.12
C ASN A 35 -4.46 2.40 3.28
N ALA A 36 -3.48 3.28 3.51
CA ALA A 36 -3.72 4.72 3.60
C ALA A 36 -4.05 5.33 2.24
N LEU A 37 -3.40 4.86 1.17
CA LEU A 37 -3.68 5.29 -0.20
C LEU A 37 -5.11 4.93 -0.63
N ILE A 38 -5.52 3.68 -0.40
CA ILE A 38 -6.87 3.18 -0.71
C ILE A 38 -7.93 4.07 -0.07
N LYS A 39 -7.77 4.37 1.22
CA LYS A 39 -8.69 5.22 1.99
C LYS A 39 -8.69 6.65 1.49
N SER A 40 -7.52 7.26 1.31
CA SER A 40 -7.40 8.69 0.97
C SER A 40 -7.80 9.01 -0.47
N LYS A 41 -7.59 8.09 -1.41
CA LYS A 41 -7.92 8.28 -2.83
C LYS A 41 -9.26 7.66 -3.23
N GLY A 42 -9.93 6.94 -2.34
CA GLY A 42 -11.18 6.25 -2.67
C GLY A 42 -10.98 5.09 -3.64
N PHE A 43 -9.85 4.37 -3.54
CA PHE A 43 -9.56 3.20 -4.40
C PHE A 43 -10.16 1.93 -3.80
N TYR A 44 -11.47 1.94 -3.57
CA TYR A 44 -12.23 0.80 -3.09
C TYR A 44 -13.60 0.76 -3.78
N THR A 45 -14.13 -0.44 -3.98
CA THR A 45 -15.44 -0.66 -4.63
C THR A 45 -16.56 -0.86 -3.63
N GLY A 46 -16.24 -1.11 -2.36
CA GLY A 46 -17.22 -1.32 -1.29
C GLY A 46 -16.56 -1.68 0.04
N ILE A 47 -17.41 -2.11 0.97
CA ILE A 47 -17.03 -2.62 2.30
C ILE A 47 -17.38 -4.10 2.33
N ASP A 48 -16.47 -4.92 2.83
CA ASP A 48 -16.72 -6.30 3.23
C ASP A 48 -17.25 -6.24 4.67
N ASP A 49 -18.56 -6.38 4.84
CA ASP A 49 -19.24 -6.25 6.13
C ASP A 49 -18.88 -7.39 7.11
N ASP A 50 -18.58 -8.59 6.60
CA ASP A 50 -18.20 -9.75 7.42
C ASP A 50 -16.83 -9.54 8.07
N ARG A 51 -15.91 -8.87 7.35
CA ARG A 51 -14.53 -8.62 7.81
C ARG A 51 -14.30 -7.20 8.32
N GLY A 52 -15.28 -6.31 8.15
CA GLY A 52 -15.19 -4.90 8.50
C GLY A 52 -14.05 -4.17 7.77
N CYS A 53 -13.79 -4.50 6.51
CA CYS A 53 -12.66 -3.95 5.74
C CYS A 53 -13.06 -3.45 4.35
N LEU A 54 -12.21 -2.63 3.73
CA LEU A 54 -12.46 -2.10 2.40
C LEU A 54 -12.09 -3.13 1.32
N ILE A 55 -12.95 -3.27 0.32
CA ILE A 55 -12.66 -4.06 -0.89
C ILE A 55 -11.86 -3.17 -1.85
N ALA A 56 -10.56 -3.42 -1.95
CA ALA A 56 -9.63 -2.61 -2.74
C ALA A 56 -9.93 -2.68 -4.25
N ASP A 57 -9.93 -1.52 -4.91
CA ASP A 57 -9.97 -1.42 -6.37
C ASP A 57 -8.56 -1.63 -6.93
N LEU A 58 -8.27 -2.87 -7.31
CA LEU A 58 -6.95 -3.27 -7.81
C LEU A 58 -6.60 -2.63 -9.17
N THR A 59 -7.59 -2.27 -9.98
CA THR A 59 -7.37 -1.63 -11.28
C THR A 59 -6.87 -0.21 -11.06
N ARG A 60 -7.59 0.59 -10.28
CA ARG A 60 -7.17 1.97 -9.94
C ARG A 60 -5.83 2.00 -9.21
N LEU A 61 -5.59 1.06 -8.30
CA LEU A 61 -4.31 0.94 -7.61
C LEU A 61 -3.16 0.66 -8.57
N ARG A 62 -3.35 -0.27 -9.51
CA ARG A 62 -2.34 -0.61 -10.51
C ARG A 62 -2.01 0.59 -11.37
N ASP A 63 -3.03 1.32 -11.83
CA ASP A 63 -2.83 2.48 -12.71
C ASP A 63 -2.09 3.60 -11.97
N TYR A 64 -2.41 3.83 -10.69
CA TYR A 64 -1.72 4.80 -9.84
C TYR A 64 -0.26 4.44 -9.54
N ILE A 65 0.05 3.14 -9.34
CA ILE A 65 1.43 2.72 -9.02
C ILE A 65 2.33 2.74 -10.27
N LYS A 66 1.75 2.55 -11.46
CA LYS A 66 2.49 2.51 -12.73
C LYS A 66 2.67 3.87 -13.39
N SER A 67 1.91 4.89 -12.98
CA SER A 67 2.03 6.27 -13.48
C SER A 67 3.31 6.94 -12.98
#